data_AF-A0A2S7JBB8-F1
#
_entry.id   AF-A0A2S7JBB8-F1
#
_cell.length_a   1.000
_cell.length_b   1.000
_cell.length_c   1.000
_cell.angle_alpha   90.00
_cell.angle_beta   90.00
_cell.angle_gamma   90.00
#
_symmetry.space_group_name_H-M   'P 1'
#
loop_
_entity.id
_entity.type
_entity.pdbx_description
1 polymer ?
#
loop_
_entity_poly.entity_id
_entity_poly.type
_entity_poly.pdbx_seq_one_letter_code
_entity_poly.pdbx_strand_id
1 'polypeptide(L)'
;MKLIKTLALALALCQSTTYAADLFVNEQPRPFSLADKLEADATIGGYPIWAGEGKWRIVDIIRADSGGSAESIPMGTGRFFQTEGKNFVAAMEVKSNLRTGNGYWTGEPCKRDDMLFKSQKSGGREDNCVTINHITRYMSNPGGKSAELYAVLKEQNIELPPTVLLIQFTRNALSLRTLTFNLWVNPELAGFARESEAEWGRNPWHKVMAYKDPAKKQYIDALTAWALNFQTRMDDALKQKVDAFAGIPTWRVSVSKTSAPTQPPETSKITLD
;
A
#
# COMPACT_ATOMS: atom_id res chain seq x y z
N MET A 1 72.67 -13.10 -3.46
CA MET A 1 71.75 -11.95 -3.71
C MET A 1 71.18 -12.07 -5.12
N LYS A 2 69.89 -12.39 -5.26
CA LYS A 2 69.09 -11.99 -6.44
C LYS A 2 67.59 -12.13 -6.13
N LEU A 3 66.88 -11.10 -6.57
CA LEU A 3 65.56 -10.60 -6.17
C LEU A 3 64.41 -11.61 -6.09
N ILE A 4 63.67 -11.56 -4.98
CA ILE A 4 62.28 -12.01 -4.88
C ILE A 4 61.40 -10.93 -5.52
N LYS A 5 60.71 -11.26 -6.62
CA LYS A 5 59.70 -10.40 -7.23
C LYS A 5 58.35 -10.70 -6.59
N THR A 6 57.90 -9.83 -5.69
CA THR A 6 56.56 -9.88 -5.12
C THR A 6 55.58 -9.32 -6.15
N LEU A 7 54.71 -10.18 -6.69
CA LEU A 7 53.63 -9.79 -7.58
C LEU A 7 52.48 -9.25 -6.72
N ALA A 8 52.28 -7.92 -6.71
CA ALA A 8 51.13 -7.30 -6.08
C ALA A 8 49.91 -7.48 -7.00
N LEU A 9 49.00 -8.37 -6.63
CA LEU A 9 47.72 -8.55 -7.30
C LEU A 9 46.77 -7.44 -6.80
N ALA A 10 46.52 -6.43 -7.64
CA ALA A 10 45.54 -5.40 -7.36
C ALA A 10 44.12 -6.03 -7.40
N LEU A 11 43.51 -6.22 -6.23
CA LEU A 11 42.08 -6.51 -6.14
C LEU A 11 41.31 -5.27 -6.60
N ALA A 12 40.85 -5.27 -7.85
CA ALA A 12 39.81 -4.36 -8.28
C ALA A 12 38.52 -4.76 -7.58
N LEU A 13 38.19 -4.06 -6.48
CA LEU A 13 36.87 -4.07 -5.88
C LEU A 13 35.91 -3.45 -6.91
N CYS A 14 35.29 -4.30 -7.75
CA CYS A 14 34.08 -3.93 -8.46
C CYS A 14 33.01 -3.66 -7.40
N GLN A 15 32.91 -2.41 -6.96
CA GLN A 15 31.72 -1.92 -6.28
C GLN A 15 30.61 -1.99 -7.32
N SER A 16 29.82 -3.05 -7.29
CA SER A 16 28.51 -3.06 -7.92
C SER A 16 27.73 -1.93 -7.29
N THR A 17 27.67 -0.78 -7.94
CA THR A 17 26.66 0.23 -7.67
C THR A 17 25.33 -0.49 -7.87
N THR A 18 24.72 -0.95 -6.77
CA THR A 18 23.33 -1.41 -6.75
C THR A 18 22.49 -0.20 -7.10
N TYR A 19 22.30 0.01 -8.41
CA TYR A 19 21.24 0.86 -8.89
C TYR A 19 19.95 0.24 -8.40
N ALA A 20 19.12 1.05 -7.74
CA ALA A 20 17.76 0.69 -7.37
C ALA A 20 17.10 -0.04 -8.54
N ALA A 21 16.48 -1.18 -8.26
CA ALA A 21 15.85 -2.01 -9.30
C ALA A 21 14.57 -1.33 -9.80
N ASP A 22 14.71 -0.38 -10.73
CA ASP A 22 13.55 0.31 -11.30
C ASP A 22 12.69 -0.68 -12.09
N LEU A 23 11.39 -0.63 -11.84
CA LEU A 23 10.41 -1.44 -12.56
C LEU A 23 10.25 -1.01 -14.02
N PHE A 24 10.79 0.16 -14.40
CA PHE A 24 10.73 0.71 -15.74
C PHE A 24 12.11 1.10 -16.27
N VAL A 25 12.52 0.48 -17.37
CA VAL A 25 13.78 0.79 -18.07
C VAL A 25 13.42 1.51 -19.37
N ASN A 26 13.95 2.72 -19.55
CA ASN A 26 13.61 3.59 -20.69
C ASN A 26 12.08 3.75 -20.88
N GLU A 27 11.38 4.03 -19.78
CA GLU A 27 9.92 4.17 -19.71
C GLU A 27 9.13 2.88 -20.06
N GLN A 28 9.78 1.73 -20.26
CA GLN A 28 9.12 0.46 -20.54
C GLN A 28 9.13 -0.46 -19.31
N PRO A 29 8.03 -1.19 -19.04
CA PRO A 29 8.01 -2.12 -17.92
C PRO A 29 9.08 -3.20 -18.11
N ARG A 30 9.84 -3.49 -17.06
CA ARG A 30 10.78 -4.62 -17.09
C ARG A 30 10.02 -5.95 -17.15
N PRO A 31 10.63 -7.02 -17.68
CA PRO A 31 10.06 -8.36 -17.60
C PRO A 31 9.82 -8.77 -16.14
N PHE A 32 8.71 -9.46 -15.89
CA PHE A 32 8.39 -10.06 -14.60
C PHE A 32 7.51 -11.30 -14.80
N SER A 33 7.48 -12.16 -13.80
CA SER A 33 6.48 -13.22 -13.65
C SER A 33 5.52 -12.88 -12.52
N LEU A 34 4.27 -13.33 -12.65
CA LEU A 34 3.29 -13.23 -11.57
C LEU A 34 3.87 -13.87 -10.29
N ALA A 35 3.76 -13.16 -9.17
CA ALA A 35 4.27 -13.51 -7.86
C ALA A 35 5.80 -13.47 -7.66
N ASP A 36 6.55 -12.89 -8.61
CA ASP A 36 7.96 -12.57 -8.39
C ASP A 36 8.14 -11.69 -7.15
N LYS A 37 9.22 -11.93 -6.39
CA LYS A 37 9.54 -11.11 -5.22
C LYS A 37 9.94 -9.71 -5.66
N LEU A 38 9.35 -8.68 -5.04
CA LEU A 38 9.80 -7.31 -5.21
C LEU A 38 11.08 -7.06 -4.40
N GLU A 39 12.07 -6.43 -5.04
CA GLU A 39 13.31 -6.00 -4.42
C GLU A 39 13.05 -4.89 -3.39
N ALA A 40 13.85 -4.87 -2.33
CA ALA A 40 13.65 -3.94 -1.22
C ALA A 40 13.89 -2.47 -1.61
N ASP A 41 14.70 -2.25 -2.64
CA ASP A 41 15.08 -0.97 -3.21
C ASP A 41 14.38 -0.67 -4.54
N ALA A 42 13.30 -1.39 -4.87
CA ALA A 42 12.57 -1.20 -6.12
C ALA A 42 11.93 0.20 -6.22
N THR A 43 11.95 0.76 -7.43
CA THR A 43 11.39 2.08 -7.75
C THR A 43 10.44 2.03 -8.95
N ILE A 44 9.61 3.07 -9.11
CA ILE A 44 8.85 3.32 -10.35
C ILE A 44 9.29 4.68 -10.88
N GLY A 45 10.09 4.71 -11.95
CA GLY A 45 10.60 5.97 -12.50
C GLY A 45 11.39 6.79 -11.47
N GLY A 46 12.23 6.12 -10.68
CA GLY A 46 13.03 6.67 -9.58
C GLY A 46 12.25 6.96 -8.29
N TYR A 47 10.92 6.86 -8.28
CA TYR A 47 10.14 7.05 -7.06
C TYR A 47 10.19 5.79 -6.19
N PRO A 48 10.53 5.88 -4.89
CA PRO A 48 10.66 4.72 -4.02
C PRO A 48 9.32 4.02 -3.83
N ILE A 49 9.33 2.69 -3.76
CA ILE A 49 8.20 1.88 -3.32
C ILE A 49 8.39 1.56 -1.84
N TRP A 50 7.34 1.70 -1.03
CA TRP A 50 7.41 1.28 0.36
C TRP A 50 7.57 -0.25 0.47
N ALA A 51 8.74 -0.70 0.92
CA ALA A 51 9.07 -2.11 1.04
C ALA A 51 8.19 -2.86 2.07
N GLY A 52 7.56 -2.14 3.01
CA GLY A 52 6.76 -2.74 4.08
C GLY A 52 7.54 -3.79 4.85
N GLU A 53 7.00 -5.01 4.91
CA GLU A 53 7.64 -6.17 5.56
C GLU A 53 8.62 -6.92 4.65
N GLY A 54 8.94 -6.39 3.45
CA GLY A 54 9.82 -7.04 2.48
C GLY A 54 9.23 -8.28 1.82
N LYS A 55 7.90 -8.43 1.87
CA LYS A 55 7.15 -9.60 1.39
C LYS A 55 6.32 -9.33 0.14
N TRP A 56 6.42 -8.13 -0.44
CA TRP A 56 5.67 -7.78 -1.64
C TRP A 56 6.03 -8.71 -2.80
N ARG A 57 5.00 -9.19 -3.48
CA ARG A 57 5.11 -9.95 -4.72
C ARG A 57 4.40 -9.23 -5.85
N ILE A 58 5.00 -9.27 -7.04
CA ILE A 58 4.54 -8.54 -8.23
C ILE A 58 3.27 -9.22 -8.78
N VAL A 59 2.24 -8.42 -9.00
CA VAL A 59 1.02 -8.80 -9.74
C VAL A 59 1.12 -8.32 -11.17
N ASP A 60 1.51 -7.05 -11.34
CA ASP A 60 1.47 -6.37 -12.62
C ASP A 60 2.44 -5.18 -12.65
N ILE A 61 2.97 -4.88 -13.83
CA ILE A 61 3.77 -3.69 -14.12
C ILE A 61 3.24 -3.10 -15.44
N ILE A 62 2.55 -1.96 -15.34
CA ILE A 62 1.82 -1.36 -16.46
C ILE A 62 2.44 -0.01 -16.80
N ARG A 63 2.66 0.22 -18.09
CA ARG A 63 2.90 1.55 -18.65
C ARG A 63 1.65 2.04 -19.37
N ALA A 64 1.25 3.28 -19.09
CA ALA A 64 0.20 3.98 -19.81
C ALA A 64 0.59 5.45 -19.98
N ASP A 65 -0.02 6.14 -20.94
CA ASP A 65 0.11 7.60 -21.00
C ASP A 65 -0.95 8.27 -20.13
N SER A 66 -0.63 9.44 -19.56
CA SER A 66 -1.62 10.26 -18.86
C SER A 66 -2.68 10.77 -19.85
N GLY A 67 -3.93 10.78 -19.40
CA GLY A 67 -5.04 11.43 -20.10
C GLY A 67 -5.35 12.82 -19.54
N GLY A 68 -6.37 13.48 -20.10
CA GLY A 68 -6.82 14.81 -19.67
C GLY A 68 -6.47 15.90 -20.68
N SER A 69 -6.58 17.17 -20.26
CA SER A 69 -6.32 18.34 -21.12
C SER A 69 -4.88 18.88 -21.03
N ALA A 70 -4.06 18.36 -20.12
CA ALA A 70 -2.64 18.69 -19.99
C ALA A 70 -1.78 17.87 -20.97
N GLU A 71 -0.47 18.12 -20.97
CA GLU A 71 0.50 17.30 -21.71
C GLU A 71 0.37 15.81 -21.32
N SER A 72 0.33 14.95 -22.33
CA SER A 72 0.33 13.51 -22.13
C SER A 72 1.75 13.04 -21.84
N ILE A 73 1.95 12.42 -20.68
CA ILE A 73 3.23 11.93 -20.19
C ILE A 73 3.16 10.44 -19.84
N PRO A 74 4.27 9.69 -19.97
CA PRO A 74 4.31 8.29 -19.59
C PRO A 74 4.15 8.12 -18.08
N MET A 75 3.31 7.17 -17.69
CA MET A 75 2.97 6.80 -16.32
C MET A 75 3.31 5.33 -16.09
N GLY A 76 3.90 5.04 -14.93
CA GLY A 76 4.16 3.69 -14.47
C GLY A 76 3.19 3.32 -13.37
N THR A 77 2.71 2.07 -13.37
CA THR A 77 1.91 1.49 -12.28
C THR A 77 2.47 0.13 -11.93
N GLY A 78 2.80 -0.07 -10.66
CA GLY A 78 3.17 -1.36 -10.09
C GLY A 78 2.08 -1.85 -9.15
N ARG A 79 1.66 -3.11 -9.32
CA ARG A 79 0.68 -3.77 -8.45
C ARG A 79 1.33 -4.93 -7.73
N PHE A 80 1.07 -5.04 -6.44
CA PHE A 80 1.73 -5.98 -5.54
C PHE A 80 0.73 -6.61 -4.58
N PHE A 81 1.08 -7.79 -4.05
CA PHE A 81 0.29 -8.46 -3.02
C PHE A 81 1.19 -9.13 -1.97
N GLN A 82 0.60 -9.45 -0.83
CA GLN A 82 1.20 -10.18 0.28
C GLN A 82 0.24 -11.24 0.80
N THR A 83 0.81 -12.41 1.12
CA THR A 83 0.11 -13.53 1.76
C THR A 83 0.96 -14.11 2.88
N GLU A 84 0.30 -14.70 3.87
CA GLU A 84 0.93 -15.41 5.00
C GLU A 84 0.20 -16.70 5.28
N GLY A 85 0.83 -17.83 4.94
CA GLY A 85 0.16 -19.13 4.95
C GLY A 85 -1.07 -19.10 4.04
N LYS A 86 -2.25 -19.37 4.60
CA LYS A 86 -3.53 -19.34 3.89
C LYS A 86 -4.25 -17.98 3.94
N ASN A 87 -3.61 -16.96 4.50
CA ASN A 87 -4.23 -15.66 4.70
C ASN A 87 -3.75 -14.65 3.66
N PHE A 88 -4.70 -13.96 3.04
CA PHE A 88 -4.41 -12.72 2.33
C PHE A 88 -4.07 -11.62 3.34
N VAL A 89 -2.95 -10.92 3.12
CA VAL A 89 -2.47 -9.88 4.03
C VAL A 89 -2.85 -8.50 3.52
N ALA A 90 -2.37 -8.17 2.33
CA ALA A 90 -2.56 -6.86 1.74
C ALA A 90 -2.30 -6.89 0.22
N ALA A 91 -2.79 -5.87 -0.47
CA ALA A 91 -2.39 -5.52 -1.81
C ALA A 91 -1.95 -4.05 -1.86
N MET A 92 -1.07 -3.71 -2.78
CA MET A 92 -0.59 -2.35 -2.98
C MET A 92 -0.55 -2.01 -4.47
N GLU A 93 -1.01 -0.82 -4.83
CA GLU A 93 -0.78 -0.23 -6.14
C GLU A 93 -0.02 1.07 -5.95
N VAL A 94 1.08 1.20 -6.69
CA VAL A 94 1.89 2.42 -6.73
C VAL A 94 1.87 2.95 -8.15
N LYS A 95 1.58 4.24 -8.30
CA LYS A 95 1.58 4.90 -9.61
C LYS A 95 2.34 6.21 -9.53
N SER A 96 3.17 6.45 -10.54
CA SER A 96 3.96 7.67 -10.69
C SER A 96 4.20 8.00 -12.15
N ASN A 97 4.65 9.22 -12.42
CA ASN A 97 5.10 9.61 -13.75
C ASN A 97 6.52 9.06 -14.03
N LEU A 98 6.75 8.52 -15.23
CA LEU A 98 8.07 8.05 -15.67
C LEU A 98 8.92 9.17 -16.27
N ARG A 99 8.27 10.26 -16.68
CA ARG A 99 8.88 11.49 -17.19
C ARG A 99 8.11 12.69 -16.65
N THR A 100 8.78 13.81 -16.45
CA THR A 100 8.11 15.09 -16.14
C THR A 100 7.55 15.72 -17.40
N GLY A 101 6.54 16.57 -17.26
CA GLY A 101 6.01 17.38 -18.36
C GLY A 101 5.70 18.79 -17.91
N ASN A 102 4.97 19.54 -18.74
CA ASN A 102 4.51 20.88 -18.44
C ASN A 102 3.10 20.85 -17.85
N GLY A 103 2.92 21.49 -16.70
CA GLY A 103 1.62 21.62 -16.02
C GLY A 103 1.60 21.01 -14.63
N TYR A 104 0.40 20.69 -14.15
CA TYR A 104 0.15 20.11 -12.84
C TYR A 104 -1.12 19.26 -12.91
N TRP A 105 -1.23 18.31 -11.98
CA TRP A 105 -2.42 17.49 -11.83
C TRP A 105 -3.54 18.31 -11.22
N THR A 106 -4.73 18.23 -11.82
CA THR A 106 -5.95 18.81 -11.27
C THR A 106 -6.78 17.70 -10.61
N GLY A 107 -7.34 18.00 -9.45
CA GLY A 107 -8.17 17.05 -8.71
C GLY A 107 -8.43 17.52 -7.29
N GLU A 108 -9.30 16.80 -6.60
CA GLU A 108 -9.60 17.03 -5.19
C GLU A 108 -9.53 15.67 -4.46
N PRO A 109 -8.34 15.07 -4.30
CA PRO A 109 -8.19 13.71 -3.80
C PRO A 109 -8.77 13.51 -2.38
N CYS A 110 -8.94 14.61 -1.63
CA CYS A 110 -9.49 14.64 -0.27
C CYS A 110 -10.93 15.19 -0.19
N LYS A 111 -11.65 15.32 -1.32
CA LYS A 111 -12.99 15.95 -1.35
C LYS A 111 -14.04 15.20 -0.55
N ARG A 112 -14.05 13.86 -0.66
CA ARG A 112 -15.10 13.02 -0.06
C ARG A 112 -15.16 13.16 1.47
N ASP A 113 -16.36 13.23 2.04
CA ASP A 113 -16.59 13.43 3.48
C ASP A 113 -16.99 12.14 4.22
N ASP A 114 -17.39 11.13 3.47
CA ASP A 114 -17.91 9.85 3.93
C ASP A 114 -16.80 8.80 4.17
N MET A 115 -15.55 9.24 4.17
CA MET A 115 -14.37 8.43 4.49
C MET A 115 -14.26 8.13 5.99
N LEU A 116 -13.63 7.00 6.33
CA LEU A 116 -13.25 6.69 7.71
C LEU A 116 -12.31 7.78 8.24
N PHE A 117 -11.29 8.14 7.45
CA PHE A 117 -10.37 9.22 7.78
C PHE A 117 -9.96 9.99 6.52
N LYS A 118 -9.62 11.27 6.68
CA LYS A 118 -8.92 12.05 5.66
C LYS A 118 -8.01 13.12 6.27
N SER A 119 -6.92 13.43 5.58
CA SER A 119 -6.03 14.54 5.91
C SER A 119 -5.46 15.15 4.63
N GLN A 120 -5.61 16.46 4.49
CA GLN A 120 -5.06 17.24 3.38
C GLN A 120 -4.04 18.25 3.94
N LYS A 121 -2.75 17.99 3.72
CA LYS A 121 -1.66 18.89 4.14
C LYS A 121 -1.43 20.05 3.18
N SER A 122 -1.75 19.82 1.91
CA SER A 122 -1.69 20.83 0.84
C SER A 122 -2.69 20.47 -0.24
N GLY A 123 -3.11 21.46 -1.03
CA GLY A 123 -4.14 21.31 -2.06
C GLY A 123 -3.85 22.11 -3.32
N GLY A 124 -4.62 21.82 -4.37
CA GLY A 124 -4.53 22.54 -5.64
C GLY A 124 -3.42 21.95 -6.52
N ARG A 125 -2.35 22.70 -6.76
CA ARG A 125 -1.25 22.26 -7.65
C ARG A 125 -0.27 21.31 -6.98
N GLU A 126 -0.29 21.27 -5.65
CA GLU A 126 0.65 20.52 -4.83
C GLU A 126 -0.11 19.67 -3.81
N ASP A 127 -1.08 18.86 -4.25
CA ASP A 127 -1.84 18.01 -3.33
C ASP A 127 -0.93 17.14 -2.48
N ASN A 128 -1.22 17.06 -1.18
CA ASN A 128 -0.69 16.04 -0.28
C ASN A 128 -1.87 15.56 0.57
N CYS A 129 -2.47 14.46 0.13
CA CYS A 129 -3.71 13.92 0.67
C CYS A 129 -3.53 12.47 1.12
N VAL A 130 -4.16 12.12 2.23
CA VAL A 130 -4.37 10.73 2.64
C VAL A 130 -5.85 10.51 2.99
N THR A 131 -6.39 9.38 2.58
CA THR A 131 -7.74 8.94 2.97
C THR A 131 -7.72 7.48 3.43
N ILE A 132 -8.66 7.12 4.30
CA ILE A 132 -8.95 5.74 4.69
C ILE A 132 -10.43 5.48 4.40
N ASN A 133 -10.72 4.40 3.70
CA ASN A 133 -12.06 3.95 3.38
C ASN A 133 -12.18 2.43 3.55
N HIS A 134 -13.39 1.89 3.56
CA HIS A 134 -13.63 0.47 3.33
C HIS A 134 -14.07 0.21 1.89
N ILE A 135 -13.58 -0.89 1.33
CA ILE A 135 -14.00 -1.41 0.03
C ILE A 135 -14.80 -2.68 0.29
N THR A 136 -16.06 -2.68 -0.12
CA THR A 136 -16.90 -3.88 -0.15
C THR A 136 -16.75 -4.59 -1.49
N ARG A 137 -17.14 -5.86 -1.55
CA ARG A 137 -17.06 -6.68 -2.77
C ARG A 137 -15.64 -6.76 -3.34
N TYR A 138 -14.63 -6.71 -2.47
CA TYR A 138 -13.23 -6.73 -2.88
C TYR A 138 -12.93 -8.00 -3.69
N MET A 139 -12.41 -7.82 -4.91
CA MET A 139 -12.17 -8.87 -5.90
C MET A 139 -13.35 -9.83 -6.15
N SER A 140 -14.59 -9.34 -6.06
CA SER A 140 -15.80 -10.14 -6.36
C SER A 140 -15.97 -10.48 -7.85
N ASN A 141 -15.49 -9.62 -8.74
CA ASN A 141 -15.48 -9.84 -10.19
C ASN A 141 -14.17 -9.31 -10.79
N PRO A 142 -13.04 -9.99 -10.55
CA PRO A 142 -11.74 -9.51 -10.99
C PRO A 142 -11.59 -9.68 -12.51
N GLY A 143 -10.98 -8.69 -13.17
CA GLY A 143 -10.62 -8.74 -14.60
C GLY A 143 -9.11 -8.60 -14.82
N GLY A 144 -8.64 -8.92 -16.03
CA GLY A 144 -7.23 -8.79 -16.41
C GLY A 144 -6.28 -9.52 -15.45
N LYS A 145 -5.15 -8.89 -15.11
CA LYS A 145 -4.16 -9.46 -14.17
C LYS A 145 -4.70 -9.72 -12.76
N SER A 146 -5.73 -9.00 -12.34
CA SER A 146 -6.42 -9.27 -11.07
C SER A 146 -7.16 -10.62 -11.10
N ALA A 147 -7.66 -11.06 -12.26
CA ALA A 147 -8.30 -12.37 -12.41
C ALA A 147 -7.27 -13.50 -12.32
N GLU A 148 -6.09 -13.31 -12.92
CA GLU A 148 -4.97 -14.25 -12.81
C GLU A 148 -4.50 -14.39 -11.36
N LEU A 149 -4.31 -13.27 -10.65
CA LEU A 149 -3.99 -13.30 -9.22
C LEU A 149 -5.07 -14.03 -8.42
N TYR A 150 -6.34 -13.73 -8.67
CA TYR A 150 -7.45 -14.38 -7.98
C TYR A 150 -7.42 -15.90 -8.18
N ALA A 151 -7.15 -16.38 -9.39
CA ALA A 151 -7.03 -17.80 -9.70
C ALA A 151 -5.88 -18.45 -8.90
N VAL A 152 -4.69 -17.83 -8.90
CA VAL A 152 -3.52 -18.33 -8.13
C VAL A 152 -3.81 -18.40 -6.64
N LEU A 153 -4.41 -17.36 -6.06
CA LEU A 153 -4.76 -17.33 -4.64
C LEU A 153 -5.77 -18.44 -4.30
N LYS A 154 -6.76 -18.65 -5.15
CA LYS A 154 -7.77 -19.71 -4.98
C LYS A 154 -7.15 -21.11 -5.05
N GLU A 155 -6.26 -21.35 -6.01
CA GLU A 155 -5.52 -22.63 -6.13
C GLU A 155 -4.68 -22.92 -4.88
N GLN A 156 -4.16 -21.88 -4.24
CA GLN A 156 -3.40 -21.98 -2.98
C GLN A 156 -4.29 -22.08 -1.73
N ASN A 157 -5.61 -22.16 -1.89
CA ASN A 157 -6.59 -22.13 -0.80
C ASN A 157 -6.45 -20.88 0.09
N ILE A 158 -6.13 -19.75 -0.54
CA ILE A 158 -6.09 -18.45 0.11
C ILE A 158 -7.43 -17.76 -0.13
N GLU A 159 -8.14 -17.50 0.95
CA GLU A 159 -9.41 -16.78 0.87
C GLU A 159 -9.18 -15.27 0.88
N LEU A 160 -9.81 -14.59 -0.09
CA LEU A 160 -9.82 -13.14 -0.13
C LEU A 160 -10.96 -12.60 0.74
N PRO A 161 -10.69 -11.60 1.61
CA PRO A 161 -11.73 -10.98 2.41
C PRO A 161 -12.67 -10.18 1.50
N PRO A 162 -13.99 -10.28 1.66
CA PRO A 162 -14.96 -9.50 0.88
C PRO A 162 -14.92 -8.01 1.21
N THR A 163 -14.37 -7.64 2.38
CA THR A 163 -14.15 -6.27 2.82
C THR A 163 -12.69 -6.05 3.18
N VAL A 164 -12.09 -4.98 2.64
CA VAL A 164 -10.74 -4.50 2.99
C VAL A 164 -10.79 -3.04 3.37
N LEU A 165 -9.78 -2.57 4.12
CA LEU A 165 -9.56 -1.14 4.31
C LEU A 165 -8.58 -0.63 3.27
N LEU A 166 -8.96 0.41 2.53
CA LEU A 166 -8.12 1.11 1.57
C LEU A 166 -7.53 2.34 2.24
N ILE A 167 -6.20 2.41 2.35
CA ILE A 167 -5.46 3.64 2.63
C ILE A 167 -4.92 4.18 1.31
N GLN A 168 -5.37 5.37 0.92
CA GLN A 168 -4.96 6.02 -0.32
C GLN A 168 -4.12 7.26 0.00
N PHE A 169 -2.94 7.35 -0.60
CA PHE A 169 -2.06 8.51 -0.57
C PHE A 169 -1.98 9.13 -1.95
N THR A 170 -2.04 10.45 -2.02
CA THR A 170 -1.86 11.21 -3.26
C THR A 170 -0.93 12.37 -3.00
N ARG A 171 0.18 12.41 -3.76
CA ARG A 171 1.10 13.54 -3.77
C ARG A 171 1.29 14.03 -5.21
N ASN A 172 0.83 15.23 -5.49
CA ASN A 172 1.01 15.90 -6.78
C ASN A 172 1.95 17.09 -6.61
N ALA A 173 2.66 17.49 -7.66
CA ALA A 173 3.36 18.77 -7.72
C ALA A 173 3.37 19.33 -9.14
N LEU A 174 4.06 20.46 -9.31
CA LEU A 174 4.37 21.03 -10.61
C LEU A 174 5.15 20.05 -11.50
N SER A 175 5.22 20.40 -12.78
CA SER A 175 5.85 19.59 -13.83
C SER A 175 5.24 18.20 -14.00
N LEU A 176 3.92 18.11 -13.77
CA LEU A 176 3.13 16.88 -13.79
C LEU A 176 3.73 15.76 -12.91
N ARG A 177 4.42 16.10 -11.82
CA ARG A 177 4.89 15.10 -10.87
C ARG A 177 3.73 14.54 -10.06
N THR A 178 3.64 13.22 -9.97
CA THR A 178 2.65 12.56 -9.13
C THR A 178 3.20 11.27 -8.56
N LEU A 179 2.76 10.96 -7.35
CA LEU A 179 3.00 9.72 -6.66
C LEU A 179 1.75 9.34 -5.88
N THR A 180 1.18 8.19 -6.18
CA THR A 180 0.01 7.66 -5.48
C THR A 180 0.28 6.26 -4.96
N PHE A 181 -0.20 5.99 -3.74
CA PHE A 181 -0.23 4.65 -3.15
C PHE A 181 -1.67 4.31 -2.81
N ASN A 182 -2.13 3.14 -3.25
CA ASN A 182 -3.36 2.52 -2.79
C ASN A 182 -2.96 1.25 -2.05
N LEU A 183 -3.19 1.20 -0.74
CA LEU A 183 -2.88 0.05 0.11
C LEU A 183 -4.20 -0.55 0.61
N TRP A 184 -4.52 -1.76 0.18
CA TRP A 184 -5.66 -2.53 0.66
C TRP A 184 -5.19 -3.51 1.72
N VAL A 185 -5.69 -3.36 2.95
CA VAL A 185 -5.30 -4.21 4.09
C VAL A 185 -6.46 -5.07 4.56
N ASN A 186 -6.17 -6.31 4.95
CA ASN A 186 -7.16 -7.23 5.48
C ASN A 186 -7.43 -6.96 6.98
N PRO A 187 -8.62 -6.45 7.37
CA PRO A 187 -8.94 -6.22 8.77
C PRO A 187 -9.08 -7.52 9.59
N GLU A 188 -9.31 -8.67 8.97
CA GLU A 188 -9.43 -9.96 9.68
C GLU A 188 -8.12 -10.34 10.39
N LEU A 189 -6.96 -9.87 9.87
CA LEU A 189 -5.67 -10.07 10.52
C LEU A 189 -5.50 -9.31 11.85
N ALA A 190 -6.33 -8.29 12.07
CA ALA A 190 -6.42 -7.58 13.34
C ALA A 190 -7.45 -8.20 14.31
N GLY A 191 -8.04 -9.35 13.96
CA GLY A 191 -8.99 -10.09 14.79
C GLY A 191 -10.45 -9.67 14.61
N PHE A 192 -10.76 -8.84 13.62
CA PHE A 192 -12.13 -8.50 13.29
C PHE A 192 -12.82 -9.64 12.55
N ALA A 193 -14.12 -9.82 12.79
CA ALA A 193 -14.92 -10.78 12.06
C ALA A 193 -14.98 -10.44 10.56
N ARG A 194 -15.14 -11.47 9.73
CA ARG A 194 -15.34 -11.33 8.30
C ARG A 194 -16.66 -10.62 8.00
N GLU A 195 -16.58 -9.49 7.30
CA GLU A 195 -17.74 -8.67 6.96
C GLU A 195 -18.15 -8.86 5.50
N SER A 196 -19.24 -9.57 5.25
CA SER A 196 -19.72 -9.90 3.89
C SER A 196 -20.81 -8.97 3.36
N GLU A 197 -21.23 -7.94 4.11
CA GLU A 197 -22.21 -6.97 3.63
C GLU A 197 -21.66 -6.21 2.42
N ALA A 198 -22.29 -6.45 1.28
CA ALA A 198 -21.84 -5.97 -0.02
C ALA A 198 -22.22 -4.50 -0.27
N GLU A 199 -23.27 -4.01 0.41
CA GLU A 199 -23.73 -2.63 0.31
C GLU A 199 -22.84 -1.71 1.14
N TRP A 200 -22.21 -0.73 0.46
CA TRP A 200 -21.16 0.08 1.08
C TRP A 200 -21.65 0.83 2.33
N GLY A 201 -22.86 1.43 2.27
CA GLY A 201 -23.43 2.19 3.39
C GLY A 201 -23.96 1.36 4.55
N ARG A 202 -24.17 0.05 4.35
CA ARG A 202 -24.64 -0.89 5.39
C ARG A 202 -23.54 -1.75 5.97
N ASN A 203 -22.37 -1.78 5.34
CA ASN A 203 -21.23 -2.54 5.84
C ASN A 203 -20.76 -1.99 7.19
N PRO A 204 -20.48 -2.83 8.22
CA PRO A 204 -20.08 -2.35 9.54
C PRO A 204 -18.78 -1.54 9.59
N TRP A 205 -17.96 -1.55 8.54
CA TRP A 205 -16.81 -0.67 8.38
C TRP A 205 -17.17 0.72 7.84
N HIS A 206 -18.42 0.99 7.48
CA HIS A 206 -18.87 2.34 7.12
C HIS A 206 -18.75 3.28 8.32
N LYS A 207 -18.35 4.53 8.05
CA LYS A 207 -18.03 5.56 9.05
C LYS A 207 -19.02 5.63 10.21
N VAL A 208 -20.32 5.69 9.93
CA VAL A 208 -21.36 5.83 10.97
C VAL A 208 -21.40 4.65 11.94
N MET A 209 -21.07 3.43 11.48
CA MET A 209 -21.11 2.21 12.30
C MET A 209 -19.74 1.91 12.92
N ALA A 210 -18.66 2.02 12.13
CA ALA A 210 -17.31 1.74 12.59
C ALA A 210 -16.87 2.61 13.78
N TYR A 211 -17.30 3.89 13.81
CA TYR A 211 -17.00 4.80 14.91
C TYR A 211 -17.86 4.56 16.17
N LYS A 212 -18.95 3.78 16.07
CA LYS A 212 -19.76 3.36 17.22
C LYS A 212 -19.26 2.06 17.86
N ASP A 213 -18.47 1.28 17.12
CA ASP A 213 -17.77 0.09 17.61
C ASP A 213 -16.41 0.52 18.20
N PRO A 214 -16.19 0.38 19.52
CA PRO A 214 -14.94 0.83 20.15
C PRO A 214 -13.68 0.16 19.60
N ALA A 215 -13.75 -1.12 19.22
CA ALA A 215 -12.61 -1.85 18.69
C ALA A 215 -12.27 -1.38 17.27
N LYS A 216 -13.28 -1.24 16.40
CA LYS A 216 -13.07 -0.69 15.05
C LYS A 216 -12.56 0.74 15.10
N LYS A 217 -13.10 1.58 15.98
CA LYS A 217 -12.61 2.94 16.20
C LYS A 217 -11.14 2.95 16.61
N GLN A 218 -10.75 2.15 17.61
CA GLN A 218 -9.37 2.07 18.06
C GLN A 218 -8.42 1.65 16.93
N TYR A 219 -8.84 0.67 16.11
CA TYR A 219 -8.06 0.24 14.95
C TYR A 219 -7.95 1.33 13.88
N ILE A 220 -9.04 2.05 13.58
CA ILE A 220 -9.03 3.19 12.65
C ILE A 220 -8.12 4.31 13.16
N ASP A 221 -8.12 4.60 14.46
CA ASP A 221 -7.25 5.62 15.05
C ASP A 221 -5.77 5.22 14.93
N ALA A 222 -5.43 3.95 15.18
CA ALA A 222 -4.07 3.43 15.01
C ALA A 222 -3.61 3.47 13.53
N LEU A 223 -4.48 3.05 12.62
CA LEU A 223 -4.21 3.10 11.19
C LEU A 223 -4.09 4.55 10.69
N THR A 224 -4.88 5.47 11.25
CA THR A 224 -4.79 6.91 10.99
C THR A 224 -3.42 7.47 11.40
N ALA A 225 -2.94 7.13 12.60
CA ALA A 225 -1.63 7.58 13.07
C ALA A 225 -0.50 7.05 12.16
N TRP A 226 -0.57 5.77 11.78
CA TRP A 226 0.36 5.18 10.82
C TRP A 226 0.31 5.91 9.46
N ALA A 227 -0.89 6.15 8.93
CA ALA A 227 -1.08 6.80 7.65
C ALA A 227 -0.59 8.26 7.67
N LEU A 228 -0.81 9.00 8.76
CA LEU A 228 -0.26 10.34 8.92
C LEU A 228 1.27 10.37 8.93
N ASN A 229 1.91 9.38 9.58
CA ASN A 229 3.37 9.22 9.51
C ASN A 229 3.82 8.95 8.06
N PHE A 230 3.17 8.02 7.36
CA PHE A 230 3.45 7.75 5.96
C PHE A 230 3.30 9.00 5.08
N GLN A 231 2.23 9.77 5.29
CA GLN A 231 1.97 11.02 4.58
C GLN A 231 3.10 12.04 4.75
N THR A 232 3.77 12.11 5.91
CA THR A 232 4.93 13.00 6.11
C THR A 232 6.11 12.66 5.19
N ARG A 233 6.22 11.39 4.75
CA ARG A 233 7.32 10.90 3.91
C ARG A 233 7.07 11.10 2.42
N MET A 234 5.83 11.40 2.03
CA MET A 234 5.45 11.56 0.62
C MET A 234 6.18 12.71 -0.09
N ASP A 235 6.56 13.78 0.63
CA ASP A 235 7.36 14.87 0.04
C ASP A 235 8.77 14.44 -0.33
N ASP A 236 9.42 13.66 0.55
CA ASP A 236 10.74 13.08 0.29
C ASP A 236 10.68 12.02 -0.81
N ALA A 237 9.63 11.19 -0.81
CA ALA A 237 9.39 10.20 -1.85
C ALA A 237 9.14 10.85 -3.21
N LEU A 238 8.36 11.94 -3.25
CA LEU A 238 8.15 12.71 -4.48
C LEU A 238 9.46 13.31 -4.97
N LYS A 239 10.42 13.64 -4.09
CA LYS A 239 11.78 14.07 -4.47
C LYS A 239 12.70 12.91 -4.87
N GLN A 240 12.17 11.69 -5.02
CA GLN A 240 12.92 10.49 -5.39
C GLN A 240 14.05 10.14 -4.41
N LYS A 241 13.89 10.47 -3.12
CA LYS A 241 14.80 9.98 -2.08
C LYS A 241 14.56 8.48 -1.86
N VAL A 242 15.57 7.66 -2.10
CA VAL A 242 15.48 6.18 -2.04
C VAL A 242 15.01 5.69 -0.67
N ASP A 243 15.42 6.36 0.40
CA ASP A 243 15.11 6.02 1.79
C ASP A 243 13.90 6.78 2.35
N ALA A 244 13.08 7.42 1.52
CA ALA A 244 11.96 8.26 1.99
C ALA A 244 11.04 7.53 2.96
N PHE A 245 10.81 6.23 2.74
CA PHE A 245 9.96 5.39 3.58
C PHE A 245 10.72 4.52 4.60
N ALA A 246 12.03 4.75 4.77
CA ALA A 246 12.83 4.03 5.75
C ALA A 246 12.30 4.29 7.17
N GLY A 247 12.21 3.22 7.97
CA GLY A 247 11.73 3.30 9.35
C GLY A 247 10.22 3.45 9.51
N ILE A 248 9.43 3.45 8.43
CA ILE A 248 7.96 3.29 8.56
C ILE A 248 7.67 1.86 9.02
N PRO A 249 7.05 1.66 10.20
CA PRO A 249 6.69 0.33 10.68
C PRO A 249 5.59 -0.30 9.81
N THR A 250 5.32 -1.58 10.01
CA THR A 250 4.14 -2.22 9.40
C THR A 250 2.85 -1.52 9.81
N TRP A 251 1.86 -1.48 8.90
CA TRP A 251 0.52 -0.94 9.17
C TRP A 251 -0.24 -1.77 10.21
N ARG A 252 0.23 -2.99 10.52
CA ARG A 252 -0.34 -3.90 11.52
C ARG A 252 -0.13 -3.43 12.97
N VAL A 253 -0.02 -2.12 13.19
CA VAL A 253 0.28 -1.52 14.49
C VAL A 253 -0.66 -2.11 15.53
N SER A 254 -0.05 -2.71 16.55
CA SER A 254 -0.64 -3.64 17.50
C SER A 254 -1.99 -3.17 18.02
N VAL A 255 -3.05 -3.89 17.63
CA VAL A 255 -4.24 -4.03 18.48
C VAL A 255 -3.78 -4.88 19.66
N SER A 256 -3.10 -4.25 20.61
CA SER A 256 -2.91 -4.82 21.93
C SER A 256 -4.29 -5.25 22.39
N LYS A 257 -4.49 -6.54 22.60
CA LYS A 257 -5.73 -7.13 23.08
C LYS A 257 -6.20 -6.36 24.31
N THR A 258 -7.04 -5.34 24.13
CA THR A 258 -7.86 -4.84 25.21
C THR A 258 -8.84 -5.98 25.46
N SER A 259 -8.63 -6.66 26.58
CA SER A 259 -9.44 -7.72 27.15
C SER A 259 -10.88 -7.69 26.67
N ALA A 260 -11.37 -8.84 26.19
CA ALA A 260 -12.78 -9.09 26.00
C ALA A 260 -13.60 -8.50 27.17
N PRO A 261 -14.77 -7.90 26.92
CA PRO A 261 -15.65 -7.53 28.02
C PRO A 261 -15.93 -8.80 28.82
N THR A 262 -15.50 -8.79 30.08
CA THR A 262 -15.85 -9.80 31.08
C THR A 262 -17.33 -10.09 30.94
N GLN A 263 -17.69 -11.33 30.61
CA GLN A 263 -19.08 -11.76 30.66
C GLN A 263 -19.64 -11.32 32.01
N PRO A 264 -20.81 -10.64 32.05
CA PRO A 264 -21.43 -10.36 33.33
C PRO A 264 -21.60 -11.68 34.08
N PRO A 265 -21.30 -11.71 35.40
CA PRO A 265 -21.39 -12.94 36.18
C PRO A 265 -22.75 -13.56 35.96
N GLU A 266 -22.72 -14.83 35.55
CA GLU A 266 -23.88 -15.68 35.42
C GLU A 266 -24.63 -15.62 36.75
N THR A 267 -25.81 -15.01 36.75
CA THR A 267 -26.68 -14.95 37.90
C THR A 267 -27.10 -16.37 38.23
N SER A 268 -26.41 -16.96 39.20
CA SER A 268 -26.79 -18.19 39.86
C SER A 268 -28.25 -18.06 40.30
N LYS A 269 -29.11 -18.87 39.66
CA LYS A 269 -30.50 -19.04 40.07
C LYS A 269 -30.51 -19.50 41.52
N ILE A 270 -31.00 -18.65 42.42
CA ILE A 270 -31.40 -19.05 43.75
C ILE A 270 -32.59 -19.99 43.56
N THR A 271 -32.40 -21.25 43.93
CA THR A 271 -33.49 -22.22 44.02
C THR A 271 -33.96 -22.15 45.47
N LEU A 272 -35.22 -21.78 45.66
CA LEU A 272 -35.88 -21.82 46.96
C LEU A 272 -36.41 -23.25 47.15
N ASP A 273 -35.81 -23.97 48.08
CA ASP A 273 -36.44 -25.05 48.85
C ASP A 273 -36.33 -24.68 50.34
#